data_AF-A0A7M2X1N7-F1
#
_entry.id   AF-A0A7M2X1N7-F1
#
_cell.length_a   1.000
_cell.length_b   1.000
_cell.length_c   1.000
_cell.angle_alpha   90.00
_cell.angle_beta   90.00
_cell.angle_gamma   90.00
#
_symmetry.space_group_name_H-M   'P 1'
#
loop_
_entity.id
_entity.type
_entity.pdbx_description
1 polymer ?
#
loop_
_entity_poly.entity_id
_entity_poly.type
_entity_poly.pdbx_seq_one_letter_code
_entity_poly.pdbx_strand_id
1 'polypeptide(L)'
;MLRRICIAVDGTALRTALGCASRLTLDRFSYVESTAPAPKMPGSPAVGTAIQAYDEAPPMGRIGTAFRSFFRALGNAEFAEKVRAILDGKTDGKPQAVAEPAKIAPPAKPVEVAKAPPQRSEALTLLAVLQREARLVDFLKESIAGYDDAQIGAAVREIHRDAAGTLDRIFALKPVRTEAEGAAVTVPAGYDAGRTRLVGNVAGSPPHTGSLVHAGWEATKVELPEWNGTAASAKVVVPAEVELK
;
A
#
# COMPACT_ATOMS: atom_id res chain seq x y z
N MET A 1 -35.21 27.62 -16.95
CA MET A 1 -35.35 28.09 -15.55
C MET A 1 -33.97 28.48 -15.05
N LEU A 2 -33.57 29.75 -15.24
CA LEU A 2 -32.34 30.31 -14.69
C LEU A 2 -32.68 31.06 -13.41
N ARG A 3 -32.00 30.76 -12.30
CA ARG A 3 -31.98 31.64 -11.12
C ARG A 3 -30.61 32.30 -11.01
N ARG A 4 -30.57 33.57 -11.43
CA ARG A 4 -29.59 34.57 -10.99
C ARG A 4 -29.78 34.81 -9.49
N ILE A 5 -28.71 34.73 -8.72
CA ILE A 5 -28.66 35.35 -7.39
C ILE A 5 -27.61 36.45 -7.48
N CYS A 6 -28.10 37.69 -7.50
CA CYS A 6 -27.31 38.89 -7.31
C CYS A 6 -27.14 39.10 -5.80
N ILE A 7 -25.91 39.27 -5.33
CA ILE A 7 -25.64 39.94 -4.06
C ILE A 7 -24.61 41.04 -4.37
N ALA A 8 -25.06 42.28 -4.24
CA ALA A 8 -24.25 43.47 -4.22
C ALA A 8 -24.23 43.98 -2.78
N VAL A 9 -23.04 44.21 -2.22
CA VAL A 9 -22.82 45.12 -1.08
C VAL A 9 -21.48 45.83 -1.32
N ASP A 10 -21.55 47.17 -1.40
CA ASP A 10 -20.46 48.16 -1.34
C ASP A 10 -19.46 47.84 -0.19
N GLY A 11 -18.18 48.21 -0.19
CA GLY A 11 -17.47 49.31 -0.83
C GLY A 11 -16.60 49.99 0.23
N THR A 12 -15.28 49.92 0.06
CA THR A 12 -14.24 50.87 0.54
C THR A 12 -13.51 50.61 1.88
N ALA A 13 -12.17 50.75 1.78
CA ALA A 13 -11.10 50.87 2.81
C ALA A 13 -10.57 49.51 3.35
N LEU A 14 -9.29 49.14 3.29
CA LEU A 14 -8.02 49.90 3.36
C LEU A 14 -7.00 49.37 2.32
N ARG A 15 -6.28 50.30 1.69
CA ARG A 15 -4.92 50.06 1.18
C ARG A 15 -3.96 49.97 2.37
N THR A 16 -2.92 49.16 2.27
CA THR A 16 -1.48 49.53 2.39
C THR A 16 -0.66 48.37 2.96
N ALA A 17 0.20 47.78 2.12
CA ALA A 17 1.55 47.27 2.41
C ALA A 17 2.00 46.48 1.16
N LEU A 18 2.70 47.10 0.20
CA LEU A 18 4.16 46.96 0.04
C LEU A 18 4.63 45.56 0.50
N GLY A 19 5.01 44.65 -0.37
CA GLY A 19 6.00 44.83 -1.43
C GLY A 19 7.25 44.06 -1.03
N CYS A 20 7.40 42.84 -1.53
CA CYS A 20 8.72 42.19 -1.64
C CYS A 20 8.61 41.01 -2.62
N ALA A 21 8.70 41.33 -3.91
CA ALA A 21 9.02 40.35 -4.94
C ALA A 21 10.53 40.06 -4.82
N SER A 22 10.90 38.89 -4.29
CA SER A 22 12.28 38.42 -4.37
C SER A 22 12.32 37.12 -5.17
N ARG A 23 12.94 37.27 -6.32
CA ARG A 23 13.28 36.31 -7.36
C ARG A 23 14.17 35.22 -6.76
N LEU A 24 13.63 34.02 -6.51
CA LEU A 24 14.42 32.84 -6.16
C LEU A 24 14.76 32.06 -7.42
N THR A 25 16.02 32.17 -7.81
CA THR A 25 16.71 31.32 -8.76
C THR A 25 16.64 29.86 -8.32
N LEU A 26 16.16 29.00 -9.22
CA LEU A 26 16.19 27.54 -9.10
C LEU A 26 17.65 27.06 -9.12
N ASP A 27 18.23 26.81 -7.95
CA ASP A 27 19.49 26.07 -7.85
C ASP A 27 19.22 24.58 -7.57
N ARG A 28 19.35 23.83 -8.66
CA ARG A 28 19.78 22.43 -8.81
C ARG A 28 19.92 21.62 -7.51
N PHE A 29 18.86 20.88 -7.18
CA PHE A 29 18.87 19.76 -6.23
C PHE A 29 19.85 18.68 -6.73
N SER A 30 21.05 18.63 -6.14
CA SER A 30 22.03 17.58 -6.43
C SER A 30 21.78 16.40 -5.49
N TYR A 31 21.17 15.34 -6.02
CA TYR A 31 21.07 14.03 -5.37
C TYR A 31 22.46 13.40 -5.32
N VAL A 32 23.02 13.23 -4.12
CA VAL A 32 24.27 12.48 -3.94
C VAL A 32 23.91 11.00 -3.85
N GLU A 33 24.23 10.28 -4.92
CA GLU A 33 24.07 8.84 -5.05
C GLU A 33 25.14 8.15 -4.18
N SER A 34 24.72 7.50 -3.09
CA SER A 34 25.60 6.72 -2.22
C SER A 34 25.89 5.37 -2.88
N THR A 35 27.05 5.26 -3.52
CA THR A 35 27.57 4.01 -4.08
C THR A 35 28.27 3.20 -2.99
N ALA A 36 27.54 2.33 -2.30
CA ALA A 36 28.13 1.28 -1.47
C ALA A 36 28.18 -0.05 -2.28
N PRO A 37 29.34 -0.73 -2.37
CA PRO A 37 29.45 -1.98 -3.13
C PRO A 37 28.78 -3.16 -2.41
N ALA A 38 28.09 -4.00 -3.18
CA ALA A 38 27.39 -5.19 -2.70
C ALA A 38 28.34 -6.23 -2.06
N PRO A 39 27.93 -6.91 -0.96
CA PRO A 39 28.71 -8.00 -0.40
C PRO A 39 28.66 -9.26 -1.27
N LYS A 40 29.82 -9.88 -1.46
CA LYS A 40 30.02 -11.16 -2.16
C LYS A 40 29.39 -12.31 -1.37
N MET A 41 28.42 -13.00 -1.95
CA MET A 41 27.85 -14.24 -1.41
C MET A 41 28.80 -15.42 -1.65
N PRO A 42 29.05 -16.30 -0.65
CA PRO A 42 29.77 -17.54 -0.87
C PRO A 42 28.88 -18.56 -1.60
N GLY A 43 29.49 -19.30 -2.53
CA GLY A 43 28.85 -20.37 -3.29
C GLY A 43 28.34 -21.49 -2.38
N SER A 44 27.19 -22.06 -2.74
CA SER A 44 26.62 -23.25 -2.11
C SER A 44 26.51 -24.37 -3.15
N PRO A 45 26.74 -25.64 -2.77
CA PRO A 45 26.97 -26.73 -3.70
C PRO A 45 25.67 -27.31 -4.27
N ALA A 46 25.82 -27.97 -5.41
CA ALA A 46 24.79 -28.77 -6.05
C ALA A 46 24.36 -29.94 -5.15
N VAL A 47 23.05 -30.04 -4.90
CA VAL A 47 22.40 -31.27 -4.42
C VAL A 47 21.11 -31.45 -5.22
N GLY A 48 21.14 -32.40 -6.15
CA GLY A 48 19.92 -32.92 -6.75
C GLY A 48 19.26 -33.92 -5.81
N THR A 49 17.95 -33.84 -5.62
CA THR A 49 17.12 -34.98 -5.22
C THR A 49 15.67 -34.76 -5.67
N ALA A 50 15.09 -35.83 -6.17
CA ALA A 50 13.81 -35.99 -6.84
C ALA A 50 12.61 -35.27 -6.19
N ILE A 51 11.86 -34.55 -7.02
CA ILE A 51 10.48 -34.14 -6.72
C ILE A 51 9.57 -35.25 -7.29
N GLN A 52 8.91 -35.99 -6.39
CA GLN A 52 7.82 -36.90 -6.72
C GLN A 52 6.67 -36.10 -7.35
N ALA A 53 6.31 -36.48 -8.56
CA ALA A 53 5.07 -36.08 -9.20
C ALA A 53 3.90 -36.62 -8.38
N TYR A 54 3.05 -35.73 -7.86
CA TYR A 54 1.69 -36.09 -7.47
C TYR A 54 0.83 -35.95 -8.71
N ASP A 55 0.48 -37.10 -9.26
CA ASP A 55 -0.44 -37.28 -10.38
C ASP A 55 -1.85 -36.92 -9.90
N GLU A 56 -2.39 -35.80 -10.37
CA GLU A 56 -3.79 -35.39 -10.16
C GLU A 56 -4.72 -36.35 -10.93
N ALA A 57 -5.53 -37.14 -10.24
CA ALA A 57 -6.55 -37.96 -10.89
C ALA A 57 -7.88 -37.19 -11.03
N PRO A 58 -8.50 -37.14 -12.23
CA PRO A 58 -9.75 -36.41 -12.48
C PRO A 58 -10.98 -37.16 -11.92
N PRO A 59 -12.14 -36.50 -11.73
CA PRO A 59 -13.31 -37.10 -11.10
C PRO A 59 -13.97 -38.10 -12.05
N MET A 60 -13.66 -39.40 -11.89
CA MET A 60 -14.35 -40.45 -12.64
C MET A 60 -15.68 -40.80 -11.95
N GLY A 61 -16.77 -40.78 -12.72
CA GLY A 61 -18.08 -41.24 -12.27
C GLY A 61 -18.07 -42.69 -11.80
N ARG A 62 -19.15 -43.12 -11.14
CA ARG A 62 -19.29 -44.45 -10.48
C ARG A 62 -18.83 -45.64 -11.34
N ILE A 63 -19.00 -45.55 -12.66
CA ILE A 63 -18.55 -46.56 -13.63
C ILE A 63 -17.01 -46.67 -13.67
N GLY A 64 -16.28 -45.55 -13.70
CA GLY A 64 -14.81 -45.56 -13.71
C GLY A 64 -14.23 -46.12 -12.41
N THR A 65 -14.88 -45.86 -11.28
CA THR A 65 -14.51 -46.45 -9.99
C THR A 65 -14.67 -47.98 -10.00
N ALA A 66 -15.74 -48.49 -10.61
CA ALA A 66 -15.99 -49.94 -10.73
C ALA A 66 -14.96 -50.64 -11.62
N PHE A 67 -14.60 -50.05 -12.77
CA PHE A 67 -13.53 -50.62 -13.61
C PHE A 67 -12.17 -50.59 -12.90
N ARG A 68 -11.84 -49.49 -12.22
CA ARG A 68 -10.55 -49.36 -11.52
C ARG A 68 -10.44 -50.32 -10.33
N SER A 69 -11.53 -50.51 -9.59
CA SER A 69 -11.56 -51.49 -8.50
C SER A 69 -11.45 -52.93 -9.03
N PHE A 70 -12.11 -53.25 -10.15
CA PHE A 70 -12.01 -54.56 -10.81
C PHE A 70 -10.57 -54.90 -11.24
N PHE A 71 -9.92 -54.03 -12.04
CA PHE A 71 -8.56 -54.29 -12.49
C PHE A 71 -7.54 -54.29 -11.34
N ARG A 72 -7.77 -53.48 -10.30
CA ARG A 72 -6.92 -53.49 -9.09
C ARG A 72 -7.07 -54.77 -8.29
N ALA A 73 -8.27 -55.34 -8.19
CA ALA A 73 -8.50 -56.63 -7.54
C ALA A 73 -7.84 -57.78 -8.31
N LEU A 74 -7.80 -57.71 -9.64
CA LEU A 74 -7.13 -58.72 -10.46
C LEU A 74 -5.60 -58.77 -10.23
N GLY A 75 -4.99 -57.60 -10.01
CA GLY A 75 -3.53 -57.47 -9.84
C GLY A 75 -3.04 -57.47 -8.38
N ASN A 76 -3.93 -57.50 -7.38
CA ASN A 76 -3.55 -57.42 -5.97
C ASN A 76 -4.43 -58.31 -5.09
N ALA A 77 -3.86 -59.41 -4.60
CA ALA A 77 -4.56 -60.40 -3.80
C ALA A 77 -5.09 -59.85 -2.46
N GLU A 78 -4.33 -58.98 -1.78
CA GLU A 78 -4.74 -58.41 -0.48
C GLU A 78 -5.94 -57.47 -0.64
N PHE A 79 -5.99 -56.71 -1.73
CA PHE A 79 -7.12 -55.85 -2.05
C PHE A 79 -8.36 -56.67 -2.44
N ALA A 80 -8.19 -57.76 -3.20
CA ALA A 80 -9.27 -58.65 -3.56
C ALA A 80 -9.95 -59.27 -2.32
N GLU A 81 -9.18 -59.65 -1.29
CA GLU A 81 -9.73 -60.15 -0.02
C GLU A 81 -10.55 -59.10 0.73
N LYS A 82 -10.11 -57.84 0.74
CA LYS A 82 -10.87 -56.75 1.38
C LYS A 82 -12.17 -56.44 0.64
N VAL A 83 -12.16 -56.49 -0.69
CA VAL A 83 -13.37 -56.32 -1.50
C VAL A 83 -14.33 -57.50 -1.32
N ARG A 84 -13.83 -58.73 -1.25
CA ARG A 84 -14.64 -59.93 -0.93
C ARG A 84 -15.28 -59.81 0.45
N ALA A 85 -14.52 -59.44 1.48
CA ALA A 85 -15.05 -59.23 2.83
C ALA A 85 -16.18 -58.20 2.87
N ILE A 86 -16.05 -57.09 2.12
CA ILE A 86 -17.10 -56.06 2.03
C ILE A 86 -18.33 -56.58 1.26
N LEU A 87 -18.14 -57.32 0.17
CA LEU A 87 -19.25 -57.87 -0.64
C LEU A 87 -19.99 -59.01 0.08
N ASP A 88 -19.28 -59.83 0.84
CA ASP A 88 -19.84 -60.90 1.67
C ASP A 88 -20.51 -60.36 2.96
N GLY A 89 -20.62 -59.04 3.09
CA GLY A 89 -21.24 -58.37 4.24
C GLY A 89 -20.43 -58.51 5.53
N LYS A 90 -19.19 -59.01 5.44
CA LYS A 90 -18.28 -59.19 6.56
C LYS A 90 -17.39 -57.96 6.71
N THR A 91 -18.01 -56.85 7.12
CA THR A 91 -17.26 -55.70 7.62
C THR A 91 -16.79 -56.04 9.03
N ASP A 92 -15.51 -56.40 9.19
CA ASP A 92 -14.83 -56.33 10.49
C ASP A 92 -14.69 -54.84 10.86
N GLY A 93 -15.82 -54.25 11.23
CA GLY A 93 -15.88 -53.01 11.98
C GLY A 93 -15.26 -53.30 13.33
N LYS A 94 -13.97 -52.97 13.45
CA LYS A 94 -13.43 -52.55 14.74
C LYS A 94 -13.41 -51.01 14.72
N PRO A 95 -14.43 -50.35 15.30
CA PRO A 95 -14.34 -48.95 15.68
C PRO A 95 -13.16 -48.81 16.63
N GLN A 96 -12.21 -47.95 16.29
CA GLN A 96 -11.23 -47.52 17.27
C GLN A 96 -11.99 -46.70 18.31
N ALA A 97 -12.05 -47.26 19.52
CA ALA A 97 -12.87 -46.79 20.63
C ALA A 97 -12.59 -45.32 20.95
N VAL A 98 -13.66 -44.53 20.99
CA VAL A 98 -13.69 -43.21 21.60
C VAL A 98 -13.59 -43.43 23.11
N ALA A 99 -12.43 -43.10 23.67
CA ALA A 99 -12.29 -42.90 25.11
C ALA A 99 -12.91 -41.55 25.50
N GLU A 100 -13.51 -41.56 26.69
CA GLU A 100 -14.19 -40.52 27.47
C GLU A 100 -13.54 -39.11 27.40
N PRO A 101 -14.34 -38.01 27.46
CA PRO A 101 -13.90 -36.68 27.01
C PRO A 101 -12.91 -36.04 27.99
N ALA A 102 -11.63 -36.11 27.64
CA ALA A 102 -10.62 -35.23 28.19
C ALA A 102 -10.90 -33.80 27.71
N LYS A 103 -11.38 -32.97 28.64
CA LYS A 103 -11.25 -31.50 28.73
C LYS A 103 -10.58 -30.87 27.50
N ILE A 104 -11.38 -30.31 26.61
CA ILE A 104 -10.95 -29.52 25.45
C ILE A 104 -10.04 -28.41 25.97
N ALA A 105 -8.74 -28.54 25.73
CA ALA A 105 -7.82 -27.43 25.82
C ALA A 105 -8.31 -26.34 24.84
N PRO A 106 -8.26 -25.05 25.21
CA PRO A 106 -8.73 -23.97 24.35
C PRO A 106 -8.10 -24.11 22.96
N PRO A 107 -8.86 -23.87 21.88
CA PRO A 107 -8.33 -23.98 20.52
C PRO A 107 -7.05 -23.16 20.44
N ALA A 108 -5.96 -23.81 20.02
CA ALA A 108 -4.71 -23.16 19.71
C ALA A 108 -5.04 -21.97 18.79
N LYS A 109 -4.64 -20.78 19.23
CA LYS A 109 -4.82 -19.53 18.49
C LYS A 109 -4.40 -19.77 17.04
N PRO A 110 -5.17 -19.29 16.04
CA PRO A 110 -4.75 -19.36 14.66
C PRO A 110 -3.32 -18.87 14.54
N VAL A 111 -2.42 -19.74 14.07
CA VAL A 111 -1.07 -19.33 13.71
C VAL A 111 -1.27 -18.31 12.60
N GLU A 112 -0.97 -17.04 12.89
CA GLU A 112 -0.92 -15.99 11.90
C GLU A 112 0.02 -16.46 10.79
N VAL A 113 -0.56 -16.83 9.65
CA VAL A 113 0.18 -17.03 8.42
C VAL A 113 0.89 -15.71 8.19
N ALA A 114 2.23 -15.71 8.28
CA ALA A 114 3.03 -14.55 7.98
C ALA A 114 2.58 -14.02 6.61
N LYS A 115 1.94 -12.84 6.59
CA LYS A 115 1.46 -12.20 5.37
C LYS A 115 2.65 -12.16 4.40
N ALA A 116 2.49 -12.78 3.23
CA ALA A 116 3.43 -12.64 2.14
C ALA A 116 3.71 -11.14 1.91
N PRO A 117 4.93 -10.74 1.53
CA PRO A 117 5.27 -9.34 1.35
C PRO A 117 4.22 -8.66 0.46
N PRO A 118 3.79 -7.43 0.81
CA PRO A 118 2.73 -6.75 0.09
C PRO A 118 3.14 -6.66 -1.38
N GLN A 119 2.32 -7.25 -2.23
CA GLN A 119 2.60 -7.39 -3.64
C GLN A 119 2.69 -6.03 -4.37
N ARG A 120 2.15 -4.96 -3.74
CA ARG A 120 2.23 -3.57 -4.16
C ARG A 120 2.91 -2.70 -3.11
N SER A 121 3.74 -1.75 -3.54
CA SER A 121 4.33 -0.72 -2.69
C SER A 121 3.28 0.26 -2.13
N GLU A 122 3.40 0.64 -0.86
CA GLU A 122 2.57 1.68 -0.24
C GLU A 122 2.61 3.02 -0.97
N ALA A 123 3.73 3.37 -1.61
CA ALA A 123 3.83 4.58 -2.43
C ALA A 123 2.87 4.53 -3.64
N LEU A 124 2.76 3.36 -4.28
CA LEU A 124 1.81 3.15 -5.37
C LEU A 124 0.37 3.07 -4.87
N THR A 125 0.15 2.59 -3.63
CA THR A 125 -1.16 2.62 -2.99
C THR A 125 -1.59 4.06 -2.72
N LEU A 126 -0.74 4.89 -2.11
CA LEU A 126 -1.00 6.31 -1.90
C LEU A 126 -1.30 7.02 -3.22
N LEU A 127 -0.48 6.81 -4.26
CA LEU A 127 -0.68 7.41 -5.57
C LEU A 127 -2.01 6.99 -6.20
N ALA A 128 -2.41 5.72 -6.05
CA ALA A 128 -3.71 5.24 -6.53
C ALA A 128 -4.89 5.88 -5.79
N VAL A 129 -4.76 6.10 -4.48
CA VAL A 129 -5.80 6.79 -3.69
C VAL A 129 -5.93 8.24 -4.13
N LEU A 130 -4.82 8.96 -4.27
CA LEU A 130 -4.82 10.35 -4.77
C LEU A 130 -5.37 10.46 -6.19
N GLN A 131 -5.09 9.48 -7.05
CA GLN A 131 -5.68 9.45 -8.38
C GLN A 131 -7.20 9.22 -8.33
N ARG A 132 -7.66 8.24 -7.54
CA ARG A 132 -9.09 7.90 -7.43
C ARG A 132 -9.92 9.05 -6.83
N GLU A 133 -9.38 9.74 -5.83
CA GLU A 133 -10.14 10.73 -5.06
C GLU A 133 -9.92 12.16 -5.55
N ALA A 134 -8.77 12.48 -6.15
CA ALA A 134 -8.43 13.85 -6.56
C ALA A 134 -7.99 13.97 -8.03
N ARG A 135 -7.99 12.89 -8.82
CA ARG A 135 -7.53 12.87 -10.22
C ARG A 135 -6.13 13.47 -10.41
N LEU A 136 -5.27 13.32 -9.40
CA LEU A 136 -3.98 14.00 -9.35
C LEU A 136 -3.08 13.65 -10.54
N VAL A 137 -3.01 12.37 -10.92
CA VAL A 137 -2.15 11.93 -12.02
C VAL A 137 -2.68 12.47 -13.34
N ASP A 138 -3.99 12.38 -13.58
CA ASP A 138 -4.59 12.92 -14.81
C ASP A 138 -4.32 14.42 -14.95
N PHE A 139 -4.54 15.18 -13.87
CA PHE A 139 -4.29 16.61 -13.85
C PHE A 139 -2.84 16.97 -14.20
N LEU A 140 -1.86 16.27 -13.60
CA LEU A 140 -0.44 16.51 -13.87
C LEU A 140 0.01 16.06 -15.27
N LYS A 141 -0.72 15.12 -15.87
CA LYS A 141 -0.43 14.59 -17.20
C LYS A 141 -1.13 15.36 -18.31
N GLU A 142 -2.18 16.11 -18.00
CA GLU A 142 -2.89 16.99 -18.93
C GLU A 142 -2.06 18.24 -19.22
N SER A 143 -2.05 18.68 -20.49
CA SER A 143 -1.42 19.94 -20.87
C SER A 143 -2.35 21.11 -20.54
N ILE A 144 -1.85 22.06 -19.75
CA ILE A 144 -2.62 23.25 -19.39
C ILE A 144 -2.35 24.47 -20.29
N ALA A 145 -1.46 24.34 -21.28
CA ALA A 145 -0.94 25.47 -22.06
C ALA A 145 -2.02 26.22 -22.87
N GLY A 146 -3.16 25.60 -23.15
CA GLY A 146 -4.27 26.18 -23.92
C GLY A 146 -5.40 26.78 -23.08
N TYR A 147 -5.34 26.70 -21.75
CA TYR A 147 -6.38 27.21 -20.87
C TYR A 147 -5.99 28.57 -20.28
N ASP A 148 -7.00 29.40 -20.01
CA ASP A 148 -6.79 30.65 -19.26
C ASP A 148 -6.77 30.42 -17.74
N ASP A 149 -6.32 31.44 -17.01
CA ASP A 149 -6.21 31.39 -15.54
C ASP A 149 -7.55 31.12 -14.84
N ALA A 150 -8.68 31.55 -15.42
CA ALA A 150 -10.01 31.34 -14.84
C ALA A 150 -10.45 29.88 -14.99
N GLN A 151 -10.19 29.28 -16.16
CA GLN A 151 -10.45 27.87 -16.44
C GLN A 151 -9.56 26.97 -15.59
N ILE A 152 -8.26 27.27 -15.52
CA ILE A 152 -7.32 26.54 -14.65
C ILE A 152 -7.76 26.68 -13.19
N GLY A 153 -8.05 27.90 -12.74
CA GLY A 153 -8.49 28.16 -11.38
C GLY A 153 -9.79 27.45 -11.01
N ALA A 154 -10.73 27.29 -11.95
CA ALA A 154 -11.97 26.55 -11.73
C ALA A 154 -11.70 25.05 -11.51
N ALA A 155 -10.86 24.44 -12.34
CA ALA A 155 -10.53 23.01 -12.25
C ALA A 155 -9.65 22.68 -11.03
N VAL A 156 -8.61 23.49 -10.78
CA VAL A 156 -7.62 23.22 -9.72
C VAL A 156 -8.23 23.29 -8.32
N ARG A 157 -9.22 24.14 -8.08
CA ARG A 157 -9.84 24.28 -6.74
C ARG A 157 -10.47 22.97 -6.25
N GLU A 158 -11.08 22.21 -7.15
CA GLU A 158 -11.66 20.90 -6.85
C GLU A 158 -10.57 19.88 -6.55
N ILE A 159 -9.60 19.71 -7.45
CA ILE A 159 -8.46 18.81 -7.29
C ILE A 159 -7.70 19.10 -5.99
N HIS A 160 -7.45 20.37 -5.70
CA HIS A 160 -6.78 20.81 -4.47
C HIS A 160 -7.55 20.41 -3.22
N ARG A 161 -8.87 20.71 -3.17
CA ARG A 161 -9.73 20.38 -2.04
C ARG A 161 -9.74 18.87 -1.79
N ASP A 162 -9.86 18.07 -2.85
CA ASP A 162 -10.01 16.63 -2.73
C ASP A 162 -8.67 15.96 -2.39
N ALA A 163 -7.55 16.45 -2.94
CA ALA A 163 -6.21 16.00 -2.57
C ALA A 163 -5.89 16.33 -1.11
N ALA A 164 -6.20 17.55 -0.65
CA ALA A 164 -6.01 17.96 0.74
C ALA A 164 -6.84 17.09 1.69
N GLY A 165 -8.14 16.90 1.39
CA GLY A 165 -9.01 16.03 2.19
C GLY A 165 -8.53 14.57 2.24
N THR A 166 -7.98 14.07 1.13
CA THR A 166 -7.37 12.73 1.08
C THR A 166 -6.16 12.63 2.01
N LEU A 167 -5.25 13.60 1.97
CA LEU A 167 -4.06 13.62 2.83
C LEU A 167 -4.42 13.78 4.31
N ASP A 168 -5.38 14.64 4.64
CA ASP A 168 -5.84 14.82 6.02
C ASP A 168 -6.47 13.54 6.57
N ARG A 169 -7.27 12.84 5.77
CA ARG A 169 -7.90 11.58 6.18
C ARG A 169 -6.88 10.48 6.41
N ILE A 170 -5.85 10.36 5.56
CA ILE A 170 -4.84 9.29 5.63
C ILE A 170 -3.79 9.58 6.71
N PHE A 171 -3.33 10.84 6.82
CA PHE A 171 -2.16 11.20 7.61
C PHE A 171 -2.42 12.12 8.79
N ALA A 172 -3.52 12.88 8.77
CA ALA A 172 -3.82 13.95 9.73
C ALA A 172 -2.57 14.80 10.03
N LEU A 173 -2.07 15.48 8.99
CA LEU A 173 -0.81 16.21 9.01
C LEU A 173 -0.89 17.36 10.02
N LYS A 174 0.17 17.51 10.82
CA LYS A 174 0.33 18.61 11.78
C LYS A 174 1.70 19.25 11.61
N PRO A 175 1.86 20.53 11.98
CA PRO A 175 3.17 21.16 11.93
C PRO A 175 4.12 20.53 12.96
N VAL A 176 5.40 20.39 12.60
CA VAL A 176 6.45 19.87 13.50
C VAL A 176 6.76 20.90 14.59
N ARG A 177 6.68 22.18 14.25
CA ARG A 177 6.89 23.35 15.11
C ARG A 177 5.61 24.19 15.15
N THR A 178 5.20 24.62 16.34
CA THR A 178 3.94 25.36 16.54
C THR A 178 4.12 26.87 16.53
N GLU A 179 5.37 27.33 16.57
CA GLU A 179 5.73 28.73 16.43
C GLU A 179 5.32 29.24 15.04
N ALA A 180 4.98 30.53 14.92
CA ALA A 180 4.66 31.12 13.63
C ALA A 180 5.89 31.20 12.73
N GLU A 181 5.70 31.09 11.41
CA GLU A 181 6.77 31.40 10.46
C GLU A 181 7.25 32.84 10.65
N GLY A 182 8.57 33.02 10.69
CA GLY A 182 9.27 34.26 11.05
C GLY A 182 9.54 34.42 12.54
N ALA A 183 8.94 33.62 13.43
CA ALA A 183 9.20 33.72 14.87
C ALA A 183 10.64 33.28 15.22
N ALA A 184 11.22 33.90 16.24
CA ALA A 184 12.53 33.51 16.76
C ALA A 184 12.45 32.14 17.44
N VAL A 185 13.32 31.22 17.03
CA VAL A 185 13.41 29.85 17.56
C VAL A 185 14.85 29.55 17.94
N THR A 186 15.01 28.87 19.07
CA THR A 186 16.29 28.34 19.53
C THR A 186 16.34 26.84 19.29
N VAL A 187 17.35 26.38 18.57
CA VAL A 187 17.61 24.96 18.31
C VAL A 187 18.73 24.50 19.25
N PRO A 188 18.43 23.59 20.20
CA PRO A 188 19.41 23.15 21.19
C PRO A 188 20.50 22.28 20.58
N ALA A 189 21.56 22.04 21.35
CA ALA A 189 22.54 21.01 21.02
C ALA A 189 21.88 19.62 20.99
N GLY A 190 22.29 18.77 20.04
CA GLY A 190 21.72 17.43 19.87
C GLY A 190 20.31 17.40 19.26
N TYR A 191 19.91 18.45 18.52
CA TYR A 191 18.65 18.44 17.78
C TYR A 191 18.59 17.32 16.72
N ASP A 192 17.39 16.86 16.43
CA ASP A 192 17.14 15.86 15.38
C ASP A 192 17.11 16.52 14.00
N ALA A 193 18.09 16.20 13.15
CA ALA A 193 18.19 16.70 11.79
C ALA A 193 17.06 16.22 10.86
N GLY A 194 16.36 15.14 11.23
CA GLY A 194 15.15 14.69 10.55
C GLY A 194 13.91 15.56 10.84
N ARG A 195 13.88 16.21 12.01
CA ARG A 195 12.75 17.08 12.44
C ARG A 195 13.02 18.57 12.25
N THR A 196 14.28 18.99 12.28
CA THR A 196 14.64 20.40 12.14
C THR A 196 15.87 20.52 11.26
N ARG A 197 15.72 21.15 10.10
CA ARG A 197 16.83 21.48 9.20
C ARG A 197 17.27 22.91 9.44
N LEU A 198 18.55 23.11 9.73
CA LEU A 198 19.15 24.44 9.76
C LEU A 198 19.42 24.92 8.33
N VAL A 199 19.07 26.17 8.04
CA VAL A 199 19.26 26.80 6.72
C VAL A 199 19.98 28.14 6.92
N GLY A 200 20.92 28.47 6.04
CA GLY A 200 21.71 29.71 6.11
C GLY A 200 23.13 29.49 6.63
N ASN A 201 23.66 30.46 7.39
CA ASN A 201 25.01 30.38 7.93
C ASN A 201 25.05 29.52 9.20
N VAL A 202 25.28 28.22 9.04
CA VAL A 202 25.34 27.22 10.12
C VAL A 202 26.77 27.12 10.68
N ALA A 203 27.38 28.25 11.03
CA ALA A 203 28.68 28.29 11.67
C ALA A 203 28.56 28.36 13.19
N GLY A 204 29.51 27.75 13.91
CA GLY A 204 29.54 27.73 15.37
C GLY A 204 28.92 26.49 16.00
N SER A 205 29.10 26.36 17.31
CA SER A 205 28.51 25.26 18.09
C SER A 205 27.10 25.63 18.55
N PRO A 206 26.19 24.66 18.67
CA PRO A 206 24.87 24.89 19.21
C PRO A 206 24.92 25.41 20.67
N PRO A 207 23.87 26.08 21.16
CA PRO A 207 22.55 26.26 20.52
C PRO A 207 22.56 27.27 19.36
N HIS A 208 21.82 26.95 18.30
CA HIS A 208 21.61 27.87 17.18
C HIS A 208 20.35 28.70 17.42
N THR A 209 20.38 29.98 17.02
CA THR A 209 19.22 30.87 17.08
C THR A 209 18.93 31.38 15.68
N GLY A 210 17.64 31.46 15.33
CA GLY A 210 17.20 31.92 14.02
C GLY A 210 15.70 32.14 13.97
N SER A 211 15.16 32.40 12.78
CA SER A 211 13.72 32.50 12.55
C SER A 211 13.19 31.21 11.93
N LEU A 212 12.02 30.73 12.37
CA LEU A 212 11.34 29.59 11.74
C LEU A 212 10.95 29.96 10.29
N VAL A 213 11.51 29.26 9.30
CA VAL A 213 11.18 29.53 7.88
C VAL A 213 9.94 28.78 7.44
N HIS A 214 9.80 27.53 7.87
CA HIS A 214 8.66 26.67 7.57
C HIS A 214 8.45 25.71 8.73
N ALA A 215 7.21 25.55 9.19
CA ALA A 215 6.89 24.75 10.37
C ALA A 215 7.11 23.24 10.18
N GLY A 216 7.26 22.78 8.94
CA GLY A 216 7.34 21.36 8.59
C GLY A 216 5.97 20.68 8.68
N TRP A 217 5.93 19.40 8.31
CA TRP A 217 4.74 18.56 8.42
C TRP A 217 5.10 17.21 9.02
N GLU A 218 4.29 16.77 9.97
CA GLU A 218 4.37 15.49 10.67
C GLU A 218 3.03 14.77 10.53
N ALA A 219 3.07 13.52 10.05
CA ALA A 219 1.90 12.66 10.05
C ALA A 219 1.63 12.17 11.47
N THR A 220 0.39 12.31 11.95
CA THR A 220 -0.01 11.78 13.26
C THR A 220 -0.58 10.36 13.18
N LYS A 221 -0.90 9.91 11.95
CA LYS A 221 -1.33 8.56 11.63
C LYS A 221 -0.92 8.19 10.22
N VAL A 222 -1.02 6.91 9.87
CA VAL A 222 -0.85 6.43 8.48
C VAL A 222 -1.91 5.36 8.24
N GLU A 223 -2.97 5.74 7.52
CA GLU A 223 -4.13 4.87 7.23
C GLU A 223 -4.30 4.67 5.72
N LEU A 224 -3.45 3.81 5.14
CA LEU A 224 -3.57 3.42 3.74
C LEU A 224 -4.55 2.25 3.57
N PRO A 225 -5.37 2.26 2.51
CA PRO A 225 -6.24 1.13 2.21
C PRO A 225 -5.42 -0.10 1.79
N GLU A 226 -5.90 -1.29 2.13
CA GLU A 226 -5.32 -2.53 1.61
C GLU A 226 -5.55 -2.63 0.10
N TRP A 227 -4.50 -2.97 -0.64
CA TRP A 227 -4.58 -3.18 -2.09
C TRP A 227 -4.91 -4.64 -2.38
N ASN A 228 -5.97 -4.86 -3.15
CA ASN A 228 -6.43 -6.17 -3.59
C ASN A 228 -6.22 -6.29 -5.11
N GLY A 229 -5.21 -7.04 -5.52
CA GLY A 229 -4.92 -7.27 -6.93
C GLY A 229 -3.99 -8.46 -7.14
N THR A 230 -3.48 -8.58 -8.36
CA THR A 230 -2.60 -9.68 -8.80
C THR A 230 -1.17 -9.18 -9.02
N ALA A 231 -0.18 -10.08 -9.03
CA ALA A 231 1.21 -9.73 -9.32
C ALA A 231 1.38 -8.85 -10.56
N ALA A 232 0.60 -9.14 -11.61
CA ALA A 232 0.61 -8.40 -12.87
C ALA A 232 0.09 -6.96 -12.72
N SER A 233 -0.87 -6.72 -11.82
CA SER A 233 -1.49 -5.41 -11.58
C SER A 233 -0.84 -4.61 -10.44
N ALA A 234 0.19 -5.16 -9.78
CA ALA A 234 0.90 -4.52 -8.67
C ALA A 234 1.40 -3.10 -8.98
N LYS A 235 1.80 -2.85 -10.25
CA LYS A 235 2.31 -1.55 -10.72
C LYS A 235 1.25 -0.62 -11.31
N VAL A 236 0.00 -1.08 -11.43
CA VAL A 236 -1.08 -0.32 -12.08
C VAL A 236 -1.66 0.71 -11.10
N VAL A 237 -1.55 2.01 -11.38
CA VAL A 237 -2.09 3.08 -10.51
C VAL A 237 -3.61 3.16 -10.60
N VAL A 238 -4.13 3.16 -11.82
CA VAL A 238 -5.56 3.15 -12.15
C VAL A 238 -5.77 2.15 -13.30
N PRO A 239 -6.80 1.28 -13.25
CA PRO A 239 -7.08 0.37 -14.35
C PRO A 239 -7.53 1.13 -15.60
N ALA A 240 -7.29 0.54 -16.78
CA ALA A 240 -7.90 1.04 -18.01
C ALA A 240 -9.39 0.65 -18.03
N GLU A 241 -10.25 1.60 -18.40
CA GLU A 241 -11.69 1.37 -18.55
C GLU A 241 -12.01 1.12 -20.03
N VAL A 242 -12.79 0.07 -20.31
CA VAL A 242 -13.20 -0.32 -21.67
C VAL A 242 -14.71 -0.45 -21.70
N GLU A 243 -15.36 0.36 -22.52
CA GLU A 243 -16.81 0.29 -22.78
C GLU A 243 -17.13 -0.89 -23.71
N LEU A 244 -18.09 -1.72 -23.33
CA LEU A 244 -18.57 -2.84 -24.13
C LEU A 244 -19.74 -2.39 -25.02
N LYS A 245 -19.80 -2.93 -26.25
CA LYS A 245 -20.86 -2.66 -27.23
C LYS A 245 -21.78 -3.86 -27.41
#